data_AF-A0AAD7CME4-F1
#
_entry.id   AF-A0AAD7CME4-F1
#
_cell.length_a   1.000
_cell.length_b   1.000
_cell.length_c   1.000
_cell.angle_alpha   90.00
_cell.angle_beta   90.00
_cell.angle_gamma   90.00
#
_symmetry.space_group_name_H-M   'P 1'
#
loop_
_entity.id
_entity.type
_entity.pdbx_description
1 polymer ?
#
loop_
_entity_poly.entity_id
_entity_poly.type
_entity_poly.pdbx_seq_one_letter_code
_entity_poly.pdbx_strand_id
1 'polypeptide(L)'
;MLGSGNSSTNPYHTIPSDWDRNRWSANFERGHQVPEIGYDSHQNHIQPEPPQSRAGGTIINTQNVHQRCSEPGIHILHRAVALAALHDSAESFPQPKCHPETRTKMLDGLYEWATGDGASCSIRWLHGPAGAGKSAIMQTLSRRLQEAHRLGGAFFFKRGQTIRGDAKVLFATLAYQLALRHHKLNAPISRSAETDPSVVGREMDVQLRRLIVEPCKLLRDAAPVVLLIDGLDECDGNNVQQEVLRLIASTAHDHSLPLRFLISSRPEVHIREKLEESLFHGVCDSVNIRQSFEDVHTYLLKELTRIHQEHWHTMRDIPTPWPSPDILEALVEKSSGYFIYASTIIKFIDDKAFRPTKRLESIQNLSSNDSDSPFGALDQLYFQVLSSVPASWRSNLCDILCAIANFELRSEEIDFLLGLEAGDAELILRNLQSVLNMEEDIVVTPSDEEVIRCLESVLKNINRELEFEEEESNDGEGKSSNEEEGLRGDGEEESNGEEESNDDE
;
A
#
# COMPACT_ATOMS: atom_id res chain seq x y z
N MET A 1 -2.01 44.39 25.10
CA MET A 1 -3.08 43.56 25.70
C MET A 1 -3.81 42.88 24.56
N LEU A 2 -4.24 41.62 24.77
CA LEU A 2 -4.63 40.60 23.78
C LEU A 2 -3.37 39.92 23.19
N GLY A 3 -3.10 38.62 23.33
CA GLY A 3 -3.90 37.47 23.75
C GLY A 3 -3.56 36.32 22.79
N SER A 4 -2.51 35.55 23.09
CA SER A 4 -2.00 34.42 22.30
C SER A 4 -2.81 33.15 22.58
N GLY A 5 -3.44 32.59 21.54
CA GLY A 5 -4.22 31.36 21.61
C GLY A 5 -3.54 30.19 20.90
N ASN A 6 -3.37 29.11 21.67
CA ASN A 6 -3.44 27.68 21.35
C ASN A 6 -2.80 27.13 20.05
N SER A 7 -1.68 26.44 20.24
CA SER A 7 -1.23 25.32 19.42
C SER A 7 -2.16 24.11 19.62
N SER A 8 -2.90 23.74 18.58
CA SER A 8 -3.66 22.49 18.51
C SER A 8 -2.69 21.31 18.26
N THR A 9 -2.49 20.48 19.26
CA THR A 9 -1.82 19.18 19.15
C THR A 9 -2.73 18.20 18.38
N ASN A 10 -2.19 17.64 17.29
CA ASN A 10 -2.80 16.57 16.49
C ASN A 10 -2.92 15.28 17.34
N PRO A 11 -4.13 14.69 17.51
CA PRO A 11 -4.34 13.60 18.47
C PRO A 11 -3.92 12.19 17.99
N TYR A 12 -3.28 12.04 16.83
CA TYR A 12 -2.93 10.72 16.27
C TYR A 12 -1.44 10.33 16.37
N HIS A 13 -0.62 11.08 17.10
CA HIS A 13 0.75 10.68 17.44
C HIS A 13 0.91 10.56 18.95
N THR A 14 0.37 9.49 19.54
CA THR A 14 0.75 9.06 20.89
C THR A 14 1.55 7.79 20.77
N ILE A 15 2.88 7.94 20.84
CA ILE A 15 3.80 6.85 21.17
C ILE A 15 3.42 6.37 22.58
N PRO A 16 3.08 5.09 22.79
CA PRO A 16 2.89 4.50 24.11
C PRO A 16 3.99 4.93 25.10
N SER A 17 3.61 5.32 26.31
CA SER A 17 4.50 5.86 27.35
C SER A 17 5.58 4.89 27.82
N ASP A 18 5.41 3.61 27.51
CA ASP A 18 6.21 2.51 28.04
C ASP A 18 7.29 2.06 27.04
N TRP A 19 7.38 2.72 25.88
CA TRP A 19 8.45 2.50 24.91
C TRP A 19 9.68 3.37 25.23
N ASP A 20 10.84 2.72 25.31
CA ASP A 20 12.12 3.35 25.68
C ASP A 20 12.53 4.44 24.67
N ARG A 21 12.13 5.67 24.97
CA ARG A 21 12.50 6.89 24.24
C ARG A 21 14.01 7.05 24.10
N ASN A 22 14.82 6.48 25.00
CA ASN A 22 16.26 6.70 25.01
C ASN A 22 16.97 5.93 23.89
N ARG A 23 16.43 4.78 23.46
CA ARG A 23 17.00 3.97 22.38
C ARG A 23 16.92 4.69 21.02
N TRP A 24 15.80 5.35 20.74
CA TRP A 24 15.56 6.06 19.48
C TRP A 24 16.27 7.42 19.41
N SER A 25 16.31 8.15 20.52
CA SER A 25 16.97 9.47 20.61
C SER A 25 18.46 9.40 20.26
N ALA A 26 19.15 8.36 20.74
CA ALA A 26 20.59 8.18 20.56
C ALA A 26 21.00 7.74 19.13
N ASN A 27 20.08 7.16 18.36
CA ASN A 27 20.33 6.78 16.97
C ASN A 27 19.94 7.90 15.99
N PHE A 28 18.90 8.67 16.31
CA PHE A 28 18.48 9.83 15.51
C PHE A 28 19.54 10.95 15.53
N GLU A 29 20.21 11.18 16.66
CA GLU A 29 21.33 12.14 16.76
C GLU A 29 22.59 11.66 16.02
N ARG A 30 22.80 10.34 15.88
CA ARG A 30 23.91 9.76 15.11
C ARG A 30 23.66 9.78 13.60
N GLY A 31 22.41 9.68 13.15
CA GLY A 31 22.02 9.73 11.74
C GLY A 31 22.23 11.08 11.04
N HIS A 32 22.39 12.18 11.79
CA HIS A 32 22.69 13.50 11.23
C HIS A 32 24.15 13.70 10.80
N GLN A 33 25.01 12.68 10.91
CA GLN A 33 26.37 12.71 10.39
C GLN A 33 26.55 11.72 9.23
N VAL A 34 25.88 11.97 8.10
CA VAL A 34 26.23 11.33 6.83
C VAL A 34 27.45 12.06 6.24
N PRO A 35 28.55 11.38 5.86
CA PRO A 35 29.63 12.02 5.13
C PRO A 35 29.19 12.31 3.68
N GLU A 36 29.35 13.56 3.24
CA GLU A 36 29.24 13.91 1.81
C GLU A 36 30.26 13.11 1.00
N ILE A 37 29.79 12.15 0.20
CA ILE A 37 30.60 11.48 -0.81
C ILE A 37 30.73 12.45 -1.99
N GLY A 38 31.85 13.18 -2.02
CA GLY A 38 32.22 14.08 -3.11
C GLY A 38 32.47 13.33 -4.40
N TYR A 39 31.61 13.54 -5.40
CA TYR A 39 31.88 13.15 -6.78
C TYR A 39 32.82 14.16 -7.43
N ASP A 40 34.10 13.79 -7.52
CA ASP A 40 35.12 14.55 -8.24
C ASP A 40 34.90 14.44 -9.75
N SER A 41 34.46 15.54 -10.38
CA SER A 41 34.26 15.61 -11.83
C SER A 41 35.41 16.37 -12.49
N HIS A 42 36.48 15.64 -12.81
CA HIS A 42 37.52 16.14 -13.71
C HIS A 42 36.98 16.24 -15.16
N GLN A 43 36.45 17.40 -15.54
CA GLN A 43 36.23 17.76 -16.95
C GLN A 43 37.53 18.29 -17.56
N ASN A 44 38.12 17.50 -18.47
CA ASN A 44 39.19 17.95 -19.35
C ASN A 44 38.66 18.96 -20.37
N HIS A 45 39.09 20.21 -20.24
CA HIS A 45 38.96 21.24 -21.25
C HIS A 45 39.90 20.94 -22.44
N ILE A 46 39.33 20.64 -23.61
CA ILE A 46 40.04 20.73 -24.89
C ILE A 46 39.30 21.77 -25.74
N GLN A 47 39.91 22.94 -25.89
CA GLN A 47 39.49 23.96 -26.87
C GLN A 47 40.02 23.59 -28.26
N PRO A 48 39.25 23.75 -29.35
CA PRO A 48 39.81 23.86 -30.68
C PRO A 48 39.97 25.34 -31.07
N GLU A 49 41.17 25.71 -31.53
CA GLU A 49 41.48 27.00 -32.17
C GLU A 49 40.73 27.18 -33.51
N PRO A 50 40.46 28.44 -33.94
CA PRO A 50 39.77 28.71 -35.20
C PRO A 50 40.75 28.87 -36.37
N PRO A 51 40.40 28.45 -37.61
CA PRO A 51 41.17 28.84 -38.78
C PRO A 51 40.73 30.22 -39.28
N GLN A 52 41.72 31.09 -39.51
CA GLN A 52 41.57 32.33 -40.26
C GLN A 52 41.63 32.06 -41.77
N SER A 53 40.65 32.54 -42.55
CA SER A 53 40.92 33.07 -43.90
C SER A 53 39.84 34.00 -44.46
N ARG A 54 40.34 35.14 -44.93
CA ARG A 54 39.82 36.27 -45.72
C ARG A 54 38.63 36.11 -46.68
N ALA A 55 37.75 37.12 -46.59
CA ALA A 55 37.17 38.01 -47.62
C ALA A 55 36.47 37.46 -48.88
N GLY A 56 35.19 37.82 -49.02
CA GLY A 56 34.43 37.82 -50.27
C GLY A 56 32.93 37.99 -49.99
N GLY A 57 32.34 39.12 -50.38
CA GLY A 57 31.02 39.55 -49.92
C GLY A 57 29.81 38.72 -50.41
N THR A 58 28.73 38.78 -49.65
CA THR A 58 27.33 38.99 -50.07
C THR A 58 26.51 39.13 -48.79
N ILE A 59 25.84 40.27 -48.60
CA ILE A 59 24.90 40.47 -47.49
C ILE A 59 23.61 39.73 -47.85
N ILE A 60 23.41 38.53 -47.32
CA ILE A 60 22.09 37.89 -47.32
C ILE A 60 21.42 38.32 -46.02
N ASN A 61 20.38 39.14 -46.16
CA ASN A 61 19.55 39.58 -45.05
C ASN A 61 18.65 38.41 -44.64
N THR A 62 19.17 37.45 -43.87
CA THR A 62 18.33 36.47 -43.18
C THR A 62 17.70 37.18 -42.00
N GLN A 63 16.46 37.65 -42.19
CA GLN A 63 15.56 37.87 -41.07
C GLN A 63 15.42 36.54 -40.33
N ASN A 64 16.26 36.32 -39.32
CA ASN A 64 16.03 35.32 -38.30
C ASN A 64 14.75 35.74 -37.57
N VAL A 65 13.62 35.27 -38.07
CA VAL A 65 12.44 35.07 -37.23
C VAL A 65 12.89 34.05 -36.20
N HIS A 66 13.35 34.52 -35.04
CA HIS A 66 13.42 33.70 -33.84
C HIS A 66 11.99 33.33 -33.48
N GLN A 67 11.44 32.36 -34.19
CA GLN A 67 10.28 31.62 -33.78
C GLN A 67 10.74 30.91 -32.51
N ARG A 68 10.47 31.51 -31.34
CA ARG A 68 10.60 30.81 -30.06
C ARG A 68 9.74 29.56 -30.21
N CYS A 69 10.39 28.42 -30.39
CA CYS A 69 9.70 27.14 -30.38
C CYS A 69 9.20 26.98 -28.94
N SER A 70 7.94 27.34 -28.68
CA SER A 70 7.36 27.13 -27.36
C SER A 70 7.35 25.62 -27.10
N GLU A 71 7.59 25.24 -25.85
CA GLU A 71 7.49 23.84 -25.45
C GLU A 71 6.11 23.28 -25.84
N PRO A 72 6.03 22.12 -26.52
CA PRO A 72 4.76 21.47 -26.83
C PRO A 72 3.96 21.20 -25.55
N GLY A 73 2.66 21.45 -25.57
CA GLY A 73 1.81 21.36 -24.38
C GLY A 73 1.77 19.97 -23.74
N ILE A 74 1.93 18.93 -24.57
CA ILE A 74 2.02 17.55 -24.09
C ILE A 74 3.26 17.32 -23.19
N HIS A 75 4.37 18.03 -23.43
CA HIS A 75 5.57 17.94 -22.58
C HIS A 75 5.37 18.68 -21.26
N ILE A 76 4.66 19.81 -21.28
CA ILE A 76 4.27 20.54 -20.06
C ILE A 76 3.42 19.65 -19.16
N LEU A 77 2.44 18.96 -19.75
CA LEU A 77 1.60 17.99 -19.04
C LEU A 77 2.41 16.83 -18.48
N HIS A 78 3.30 16.24 -19.28
CA HIS A 78 4.14 15.11 -18.87
C HIS A 78 4.95 15.39 -17.58
N ARG A 79 5.45 16.62 -17.39
CA ARG A 79 6.20 17.00 -16.18
C ARG A 79 5.37 17.01 -14.90
N ALA A 80 4.05 17.15 -15.00
CA ALA A 80 3.13 17.20 -13.86
C ALA A 80 2.41 15.87 -13.62
N VAL A 81 2.71 14.83 -14.40
CA VAL A 81 2.05 13.54 -14.32
C VAL A 81 2.60 12.72 -13.16
N ALA A 82 1.70 12.16 -12.37
CA ALA A 82 2.00 11.11 -11.42
C ALA A 82 2.17 9.77 -12.15
N LEU A 83 3.38 9.46 -12.65
CA LEU A 83 3.61 8.22 -13.42
C LEU A 83 3.29 6.96 -12.61
N ALA A 84 3.57 6.99 -11.31
CA ALA A 84 3.27 5.93 -10.37
C ALA A 84 1.76 5.63 -10.22
N ALA A 85 0.88 6.59 -10.53
CA ALA A 85 -0.57 6.47 -10.38
C ALA A 85 -1.28 5.88 -11.60
N LEU A 86 -0.56 5.63 -12.71
CA LEU A 86 -1.17 5.06 -13.91
C LEU A 86 -1.53 3.59 -13.70
N HIS A 87 -2.57 3.15 -14.41
CA HIS A 87 -3.01 1.75 -14.41
C HIS A 87 -2.00 0.79 -15.03
N ASP A 88 -0.95 1.26 -15.72
CA ASP A 88 0.13 0.49 -16.34
C ASP A 88 1.51 0.86 -15.79
N SER A 89 1.54 1.51 -14.60
CA SER A 89 2.78 1.83 -13.89
C SER A 89 3.60 0.59 -13.56
N ALA A 90 4.92 0.70 -13.76
CA ALA A 90 5.91 -0.30 -13.36
C ALA A 90 6.05 -0.39 -11.84
N GLU A 91 5.89 0.71 -11.12
CA GLU A 91 5.96 0.82 -9.64
C GLU A 91 4.76 0.18 -8.92
N SER A 92 3.91 -0.53 -9.65
CA SER A 92 2.78 -1.26 -9.08
C SER A 92 2.73 -2.66 -9.65
N PHE A 93 3.86 -3.17 -10.17
CA PHE A 93 3.95 -4.51 -10.74
C PHE A 93 4.30 -5.55 -9.65
N PRO A 94 3.56 -6.68 -9.57
CA PRO A 94 2.40 -7.04 -10.38
C PRO A 94 1.13 -6.32 -9.90
N GLN A 95 0.42 -5.72 -10.84
CA GLN A 95 -0.78 -4.97 -10.51
C GLN A 95 -1.91 -5.90 -10.07
N PRO A 96 -2.75 -5.50 -9.10
CA PRO A 96 -3.85 -6.32 -8.64
C PRO A 96 -4.81 -6.62 -9.79
N LYS A 97 -5.22 -7.87 -9.97
CA LYS A 97 -6.18 -8.25 -11.01
C LYS A 97 -7.21 -9.19 -10.41
N CYS A 98 -8.44 -9.13 -10.90
CA CYS A 98 -9.42 -10.17 -10.60
C CYS A 98 -8.91 -11.49 -11.19
N HIS A 99 -8.94 -12.54 -10.38
CA HIS A 99 -8.59 -13.87 -10.85
C HIS A 99 -9.58 -14.29 -11.96
N PRO A 100 -9.13 -15.00 -13.02
CA PRO A 100 -10.03 -15.53 -14.04
C PRO A 100 -11.26 -16.23 -13.45
N GLU A 101 -12.43 -15.92 -14.03
CA GLU A 101 -13.76 -16.39 -13.63
C GLU A 101 -14.31 -15.87 -12.30
N THR A 102 -13.59 -14.99 -11.60
CA THR A 102 -14.13 -14.29 -10.42
C THR A 102 -14.70 -12.92 -10.78
N ARG A 103 -15.71 -12.46 -10.03
CA ARG A 103 -16.32 -11.12 -10.16
C ARG A 103 -16.84 -10.81 -11.57
N THR A 104 -17.08 -11.82 -12.40
CA THR A 104 -17.44 -11.67 -13.83
C THR A 104 -18.69 -10.84 -14.03
N LYS A 105 -19.80 -11.19 -13.37
CA LYS A 105 -21.08 -10.45 -13.45
C LYS A 105 -20.93 -8.96 -13.09
N MET A 106 -20.08 -8.64 -12.11
CA MET A 106 -19.84 -7.27 -11.69
C MET A 106 -18.99 -6.52 -12.72
N LEU A 107 -17.91 -7.13 -13.21
CA LEU A 107 -17.07 -6.57 -14.25
C LEU A 107 -17.86 -6.30 -15.53
N ASP A 108 -18.73 -7.23 -15.91
CA ASP A 108 -19.57 -7.12 -17.10
C ASP A 108 -20.59 -5.99 -16.94
N GLY A 109 -21.29 -5.91 -15.79
CA GLY A 109 -22.22 -4.82 -15.53
C GLY A 109 -21.57 -3.43 -15.43
N LEU A 110 -20.34 -3.35 -14.91
CA LEU A 110 -19.54 -2.11 -14.93
C LEU A 110 -19.09 -1.76 -16.34
N TYR A 111 -18.66 -2.74 -17.13
CA TYR A 111 -18.25 -2.55 -18.51
C TYR A 111 -19.42 -2.09 -19.38
N GLU A 112 -20.58 -2.74 -19.28
CA GLU A 112 -21.81 -2.36 -20.00
C GLU A 112 -22.22 -0.93 -19.69
N TRP A 113 -22.19 -0.53 -18.42
CA TRP A 113 -22.43 0.87 -18.05
C TRP A 113 -21.37 1.81 -18.58
N ALA A 114 -20.09 1.41 -18.56
CA ALA A 114 -18.99 2.24 -19.00
C ALA A 114 -19.05 2.49 -20.53
N THR A 115 -19.48 1.49 -21.31
CA THR A 115 -19.46 1.57 -22.78
C THR A 115 -20.81 1.80 -23.44
N GLY A 116 -21.93 1.52 -22.78
CA GLY A 116 -23.27 1.55 -23.37
C GLY A 116 -23.78 2.96 -23.67
N ASP A 117 -24.62 3.13 -24.69
CA ASP A 117 -25.04 4.46 -25.18
C ASP A 117 -26.22 5.09 -24.39
N GLY A 118 -26.83 4.33 -23.47
CA GLY A 118 -28.03 4.72 -22.72
C GLY A 118 -27.89 4.70 -21.19
N ALA A 119 -26.67 4.74 -20.65
CA ALA A 119 -26.48 4.76 -19.20
C ALA A 119 -27.17 5.99 -18.59
N SER A 120 -27.93 5.76 -17.50
CA SER A 120 -28.71 6.78 -16.80
C SER A 120 -27.87 7.81 -16.07
N CYS A 121 -26.62 7.48 -15.75
CA CYS A 121 -25.72 8.28 -14.92
C CYS A 121 -24.31 8.38 -15.55
N SER A 122 -23.65 9.52 -15.34
CA SER A 122 -22.27 9.77 -15.78
C SER A 122 -21.25 9.40 -14.71
N ILE A 123 -21.68 9.23 -13.45
CA ILE A 123 -20.83 8.88 -12.32
C ILE A 123 -21.27 7.52 -11.78
N ARG A 124 -20.31 6.67 -11.48
CA ARG A 124 -20.55 5.45 -10.73
C ARG A 124 -19.56 5.33 -9.58
N TRP A 125 -20.07 5.07 -8.40
CA TRP A 125 -19.29 4.89 -7.19
C TRP A 125 -19.23 3.41 -6.80
N LEU A 126 -18.05 2.81 -6.91
CA LEU A 126 -17.77 1.44 -6.53
C LEU A 126 -17.22 1.41 -5.10
N HIS A 127 -18.02 0.98 -4.13
CA HIS A 127 -17.65 1.06 -2.72
C HIS A 127 -17.67 -0.29 -2.03
N GLY A 128 -16.86 -0.43 -0.98
CA GLY A 128 -16.77 -1.65 -0.20
C GLY A 128 -15.67 -1.57 0.86
N PRO A 129 -15.64 -2.50 1.81
CA PRO A 129 -14.62 -2.52 2.86
C PRO A 129 -13.21 -2.78 2.30
N ALA A 130 -12.20 -2.64 3.16
CA ALA A 130 -10.83 -3.08 2.88
C ALA A 130 -10.82 -4.57 2.47
N GLY A 131 -9.85 -4.97 1.63
CA GLY A 131 -9.74 -6.37 1.22
C GLY A 131 -10.86 -6.96 0.33
N ALA A 132 -11.89 -6.18 -0.03
CA ALA A 132 -13.00 -6.65 -0.88
C ALA A 132 -12.63 -6.84 -2.37
N GLY A 133 -11.46 -6.32 -2.79
CA GLY A 133 -10.93 -6.42 -4.16
C GLY A 133 -11.27 -5.23 -5.07
N LYS A 134 -11.53 -4.04 -4.52
CA LYS A 134 -11.90 -2.83 -5.29
C LYS A 134 -10.85 -2.47 -6.35
N SER A 135 -9.59 -2.34 -5.95
CA SER A 135 -8.49 -2.02 -6.86
C SER A 135 -8.26 -3.10 -7.92
N ALA A 136 -8.44 -4.38 -7.57
CA ALA A 136 -8.37 -5.48 -8.52
C ALA A 136 -9.47 -5.39 -9.60
N ILE A 137 -10.69 -4.98 -9.22
CA ILE A 137 -11.80 -4.73 -10.15
C ILE A 137 -11.47 -3.52 -11.05
N MET A 138 -11.05 -2.39 -10.46
CA MET A 138 -10.70 -1.17 -11.20
C MET A 138 -9.57 -1.41 -12.20
N GLN A 139 -8.56 -2.17 -11.80
CA GLN A 139 -7.40 -2.51 -12.62
C GLN A 139 -7.70 -3.55 -13.71
N THR A 140 -8.66 -4.45 -13.48
CA THR A 140 -9.14 -5.38 -14.52
C THR A 140 -10.00 -4.64 -15.54
N LEU A 141 -10.89 -3.78 -15.06
CA LEU A 141 -11.76 -2.98 -15.91
C LEU A 141 -10.98 -1.95 -16.74
N SER A 142 -9.94 -1.32 -16.18
CA SER A 142 -9.08 -0.39 -16.92
C SER A 142 -8.49 -1.05 -18.16
N ARG A 143 -7.95 -2.27 -18.05
CA ARG A 143 -7.42 -3.01 -19.20
C ARG A 143 -8.49 -3.33 -20.24
N ARG A 144 -9.66 -3.84 -19.81
CA ARG A 144 -10.79 -4.10 -20.72
C ARG A 144 -11.21 -2.83 -21.48
N LEU A 145 -11.28 -1.69 -20.80
CA LEU A 145 -11.63 -0.41 -21.40
C LEU A 145 -10.53 0.15 -22.32
N GLN A 146 -9.27 -0.12 -22.01
CA GLN A 146 -8.13 0.26 -22.87
C GLN A 146 -8.17 -0.52 -24.18
N GLU A 147 -8.39 -1.84 -24.13
CA GLU A 147 -8.54 -2.71 -25.29
C GLU A 147 -9.74 -2.29 -26.16
N ALA A 148 -10.83 -1.82 -25.54
CA ALA A 148 -11.99 -1.29 -26.24
C ALA A 148 -11.84 0.16 -26.74
N HIS A 149 -10.68 0.81 -26.51
CA HIS A 149 -10.46 2.24 -26.79
C HIS A 149 -11.48 3.18 -26.12
N ARG A 150 -11.99 2.80 -24.95
CA ARG A 150 -12.94 3.59 -24.15
C ARG A 150 -12.30 4.21 -22.90
N LEU A 151 -11.12 3.76 -22.50
CA LEU A 151 -10.39 4.32 -21.36
C LEU A 151 -9.75 5.67 -21.74
N GLY A 152 -10.20 6.75 -21.10
CA GLY A 152 -9.59 8.07 -21.21
C GLY A 152 -8.38 8.23 -20.30
N GLY A 153 -8.44 7.65 -19.11
CA GLY A 153 -7.37 7.73 -18.12
C GLY A 153 -7.77 7.03 -16.84
N ALA A 154 -6.78 6.67 -16.03
CA ALA A 154 -6.99 6.11 -14.72
C ALA A 154 -5.98 6.68 -13.72
N PHE A 155 -6.42 6.91 -12.49
CA PHE A 155 -5.58 7.36 -11.40
C PHE A 155 -5.81 6.45 -10.20
N PHE A 156 -4.74 5.82 -9.71
CA PHE A 156 -4.75 4.94 -8.55
C PHE A 156 -4.09 5.66 -7.39
N PHE A 157 -4.90 6.20 -6.48
CA PHE A 157 -4.40 6.75 -5.23
C PHE A 157 -3.65 5.68 -4.44
N LYS A 158 -2.74 6.14 -3.59
CA LYS A 158 -2.07 5.32 -2.57
C LYS A 158 -1.68 6.21 -1.42
N ARG A 159 -2.18 5.91 -0.22
CA ARG A 159 -1.93 6.71 0.98
C ARG A 159 -0.43 6.69 1.34
N GLY A 160 0.08 7.78 1.89
CA GLY A 160 1.48 7.91 2.32
C GLY A 160 2.44 8.31 1.21
N GLN A 161 2.20 7.87 -0.03
CA GLN A 161 3.08 8.17 -1.15
C GLN A 161 2.90 9.61 -1.64
N THR A 162 3.96 10.43 -1.54
CA THR A 162 3.93 11.88 -1.78
C THR A 162 3.25 12.32 -3.07
N ILE A 163 3.40 11.56 -4.16
CA ILE A 163 2.81 11.90 -5.47
C ILE A 163 1.44 11.24 -5.67
N ARG A 164 1.22 10.03 -5.15
CA ARG A 164 -0.04 9.28 -5.35
C ARG A 164 -1.14 9.66 -4.35
N GLY A 165 -0.80 10.26 -3.20
CA GLY A 165 -1.75 10.78 -2.23
C GLY A 165 -2.26 12.20 -2.53
N ASP A 166 -1.53 12.97 -3.36
CA ASP A 166 -1.85 14.38 -3.63
C ASP A 166 -2.87 14.52 -4.79
N ALA A 167 -4.09 14.97 -4.49
CA ALA A 167 -5.09 15.24 -5.51
C ALA A 167 -4.73 16.38 -6.48
N LYS A 168 -3.74 17.24 -6.16
CA LYS A 168 -3.34 18.35 -7.04
C LYS A 168 -2.84 17.88 -8.40
N VAL A 169 -2.31 16.66 -8.50
CA VAL A 169 -1.82 16.08 -9.76
C VAL A 169 -2.88 15.24 -10.49
N LEU A 170 -4.05 15.00 -9.88
CA LEU A 170 -5.11 14.14 -10.40
C LEU A 170 -5.56 14.56 -11.81
N PHE A 171 -6.04 15.79 -11.96
CA PHE A 171 -6.66 16.22 -13.22
C PHE A 171 -5.63 16.49 -14.32
N ALA A 172 -4.44 17.00 -13.99
CA ALA A 172 -3.33 17.08 -14.93
C ALA A 172 -2.92 15.68 -15.46
N THR A 173 -2.83 14.69 -14.56
CA THR A 173 -2.50 13.30 -14.92
C THR A 173 -3.57 12.66 -15.80
N LEU A 174 -4.85 12.82 -15.45
CA LEU A 174 -5.96 12.33 -16.26
C LEU A 174 -6.02 13.03 -17.63
N ALA A 175 -5.78 14.35 -17.69
CA ALA A 175 -5.76 15.09 -18.95
C ALA A 175 -4.63 14.66 -19.88
N TYR A 176 -3.44 14.39 -19.33
CA TYR A 176 -2.32 13.84 -20.10
C TYR A 176 -2.68 12.49 -20.73
N GLN A 177 -3.21 11.56 -19.93
CA GLN A 177 -3.65 10.25 -20.43
C GLN A 177 -4.74 10.40 -21.51
N LEU A 178 -5.69 11.31 -21.28
CA LEU A 178 -6.79 11.58 -22.20
C LEU A 178 -6.29 12.13 -23.54
N ALA A 179 -5.29 13.02 -23.51
CA ALA A 179 -4.64 13.55 -24.70
C ALA A 179 -3.90 12.48 -25.50
N LEU A 180 -3.30 11.49 -24.83
CA LEU A 180 -2.63 10.37 -25.51
C LEU A 180 -3.61 9.35 -26.10
N ARG A 181 -4.71 9.08 -25.39
CA ARG A 181 -5.63 7.98 -25.72
C ARG A 181 -6.74 8.41 -26.67
N HIS A 182 -7.11 9.69 -26.70
CA HIS A 182 -8.16 10.21 -27.57
C HIS A 182 -7.63 11.22 -28.58
N HIS A 183 -7.48 10.79 -29.85
CA HIS A 183 -6.86 11.58 -30.92
C HIS A 183 -7.45 13.00 -31.11
N LYS A 184 -8.78 13.18 -30.95
CA LYS A 184 -9.41 14.52 -31.07
C LYS A 184 -9.11 15.45 -29.89
N LEU A 185 -8.66 14.92 -28.76
CA LEU A 185 -8.40 15.68 -27.55
C LEU A 185 -6.92 16.05 -27.38
N ASN A 186 -6.01 15.38 -28.08
CA ASN A 186 -4.58 15.68 -28.00
C ASN A 186 -4.26 17.17 -28.26
N ALA A 187 -4.69 17.67 -29.42
CA ALA A 187 -4.42 19.04 -29.83
C ALA A 187 -5.08 20.10 -28.93
N PRO A 188 -6.38 20.03 -28.57
CA PRO A 188 -6.99 21.04 -27.70
C PRO A 188 -6.44 21.00 -26.27
N ILE A 189 -6.15 19.82 -25.70
CA ILE A 189 -5.54 19.71 -24.37
C ILE A 189 -4.12 20.29 -24.38
N SER A 190 -3.31 19.94 -25.39
CA SER A 190 -1.95 20.48 -25.54
C SER A 190 -1.97 22.00 -25.69
N ARG A 191 -2.89 22.54 -26.50
CA ARG A 191 -3.04 23.99 -26.67
C ARG A 191 -3.40 24.71 -25.37
N SER A 192 -4.22 24.11 -24.51
CA SER A 192 -4.53 24.67 -23.19
C SER A 192 -3.25 24.83 -22.35
N ALA A 193 -2.38 23.82 -22.34
CA ALA A 193 -1.10 23.86 -21.62
C ALA A 193 -0.07 24.80 -22.28
N GLU A 194 -0.05 24.92 -23.60
CA GLU A 194 0.82 25.88 -24.32
C GLU A 194 0.44 27.34 -24.04
N THR A 195 -0.87 27.60 -23.98
CA THR A 195 -1.40 28.95 -23.75
C THR A 195 -1.17 29.37 -22.31
N ASP A 196 -1.29 28.46 -21.36
CA ASP A 196 -1.05 28.70 -19.94
C ASP A 196 -0.26 27.53 -19.32
N PRO A 197 1.07 27.55 -19.38
CA PRO A 197 1.91 26.49 -18.81
C PRO A 197 1.71 26.30 -17.30
N SER A 198 1.26 27.33 -16.59
CA SER A 198 1.03 27.25 -15.14
C SER A 198 -0.20 26.43 -14.77
N VAL A 199 -1.08 26.11 -15.74
CA VAL A 199 -2.36 25.43 -15.51
C VAL A 199 -2.21 24.13 -14.73
N VAL A 200 -1.13 23.38 -14.95
CA VAL A 200 -0.85 22.09 -14.28
C VAL A 200 -0.55 22.21 -12.79
N GLY A 201 -0.22 23.41 -12.30
CA GLY A 201 0.03 23.69 -10.89
C GLY A 201 -1.03 24.57 -10.24
N ARG A 202 -2.16 24.83 -10.92
CA ARG A 202 -3.27 25.62 -10.37
C ARG A 202 -4.24 24.75 -9.57
N GLU A 203 -5.20 25.41 -8.94
CA GLU A 203 -6.34 24.78 -8.27
C GLU A 203 -7.02 23.72 -9.15
N MET A 204 -7.51 22.65 -8.51
CA MET A 204 -8.10 21.48 -9.17
C MET A 204 -9.27 21.84 -10.09
N ASP A 205 -10.08 22.84 -9.72
CA ASP A 205 -11.19 23.33 -10.52
C ASP A 205 -10.73 23.93 -11.86
N VAL A 206 -9.63 24.69 -11.84
CA VAL A 206 -9.01 25.28 -13.02
C VAL A 206 -8.42 24.19 -13.90
N GLN A 207 -7.72 23.22 -13.31
CA GLN A 207 -7.17 22.07 -14.04
C GLN A 207 -8.28 21.28 -14.74
N LEU A 208 -9.29 20.82 -14.00
CA LEU A 208 -10.42 20.07 -14.54
C LEU A 208 -11.13 20.83 -15.66
N ARG A 209 -11.42 22.12 -15.43
CA ARG A 209 -12.11 22.95 -16.43
C ARG A 209 -11.29 23.11 -17.71
N ARG A 210 -10.02 23.54 -17.60
CA ARG A 210 -9.18 23.92 -18.75
C ARG A 210 -8.62 22.73 -19.51
N LEU A 211 -8.28 21.65 -18.80
CA LEU A 211 -7.58 20.51 -19.37
C LEU A 211 -8.51 19.36 -19.75
N ILE A 212 -9.72 19.26 -19.18
CA ILE A 212 -10.64 18.16 -19.48
C ILE A 212 -11.97 18.68 -20.01
N VAL A 213 -12.68 19.53 -19.25
CA VAL A 213 -14.05 19.96 -19.61
C VAL A 213 -14.09 20.78 -20.90
N GLU A 214 -13.29 21.84 -21.02
CA GLU A 214 -13.25 22.70 -22.20
C GLU A 214 -12.88 21.90 -23.47
N PRO A 215 -11.82 21.07 -23.47
CA PRO A 215 -11.51 20.18 -24.60
C PRO A 215 -12.62 19.17 -24.92
N CYS A 216 -13.23 18.54 -23.92
CA CYS A 216 -14.27 17.53 -24.12
C CYS A 216 -15.58 18.08 -24.70
N LYS A 217 -15.83 19.40 -24.62
CA LYS A 217 -16.96 20.04 -25.32
C LYS A 217 -16.87 19.93 -26.84
N LEU A 218 -15.72 19.53 -27.39
CA LEU A 218 -15.51 19.25 -28.82
C LEU A 218 -15.96 17.85 -29.22
N LEU A 219 -16.21 16.96 -28.25
CA LEU A 219 -16.63 15.58 -28.49
C LEU A 219 -18.15 15.40 -28.54
N ARG A 220 -18.92 16.45 -28.87
CA ARG A 220 -20.39 16.31 -28.97
C ARG A 220 -20.71 15.15 -29.91
N ASP A 221 -21.64 14.30 -29.47
CA ASP A 221 -22.10 13.09 -30.17
C ASP A 221 -21.06 11.96 -30.32
N ALA A 222 -19.92 12.02 -29.60
CA ALA A 222 -18.97 10.91 -29.52
C ALA A 222 -19.40 9.85 -28.50
N ALA A 223 -18.91 8.62 -28.68
CA ALA A 223 -19.05 7.57 -27.69
C ALA A 223 -18.38 7.98 -26.35
N PRO A 224 -18.94 7.60 -25.20
CA PRO A 224 -18.41 8.01 -23.91
C PRO A 224 -17.00 7.47 -23.65
N VAL A 225 -16.16 8.34 -23.11
CA VAL A 225 -14.81 8.08 -22.63
C VAL A 225 -14.84 8.00 -21.10
N VAL A 226 -14.12 7.02 -20.54
CA VAL A 226 -14.19 6.69 -19.12
C VAL A 226 -12.92 7.14 -18.39
N LEU A 227 -13.08 7.86 -17.29
CA LEU A 227 -12.03 8.24 -16.35
C LEU A 227 -12.21 7.43 -15.06
N LEU A 228 -11.17 6.73 -14.65
CA LEU A 228 -11.18 5.88 -13.45
C LEU A 228 -10.39 6.56 -12.35
N ILE A 229 -10.94 6.55 -11.14
CA ILE A 229 -10.28 7.06 -9.94
C ILE A 229 -10.41 5.97 -8.87
N ASP A 230 -9.33 5.25 -8.60
CA ASP A 230 -9.29 4.18 -7.59
C ASP A 230 -8.73 4.70 -6.27
N GLY A 231 -9.36 4.30 -5.16
CA GLY A 231 -8.88 4.58 -3.81
C GLY A 231 -9.05 6.04 -3.37
N LEU A 232 -10.19 6.69 -3.64
CA LEU A 232 -10.37 8.10 -3.22
C LEU A 232 -10.18 8.30 -1.71
N ASP A 233 -10.50 7.31 -0.88
CA ASP A 233 -10.23 7.32 0.57
C ASP A 233 -8.73 7.33 0.92
N GLU A 234 -7.87 6.97 -0.02
CA GLU A 234 -6.41 6.99 0.12
C GLU A 234 -5.78 8.33 -0.30
N CYS A 235 -6.59 9.29 -0.75
CA CYS A 235 -6.19 10.68 -1.00
C CYS A 235 -6.02 11.44 0.32
N ASP A 236 -5.00 12.30 0.39
CA ASP A 236 -4.72 13.06 1.61
C ASP A 236 -5.75 14.16 1.85
N GLY A 237 -6.51 14.01 2.95
CA GLY A 237 -7.41 15.03 3.49
C GLY A 237 -8.88 14.91 3.06
N ASN A 238 -9.77 14.76 4.04
CA ASN A 238 -11.21 14.59 3.82
C ASN A 238 -11.85 15.72 3.00
N ASN A 239 -11.45 16.97 3.25
CA ASN A 239 -11.93 18.14 2.49
C ASN A 239 -11.52 18.06 1.01
N VAL A 240 -10.33 17.54 0.72
CA VAL A 240 -9.81 17.37 -0.64
C VAL A 240 -10.61 16.29 -1.37
N GLN A 241 -10.89 15.17 -0.71
CA GLN A 241 -11.73 14.10 -1.25
C GLN A 241 -13.14 14.60 -1.60
N GLN A 242 -13.77 15.36 -0.70
CA GLN A 242 -15.07 15.97 -0.95
C GLN A 242 -15.04 17.00 -2.10
N GLU A 243 -13.94 17.75 -2.24
CA GLU A 243 -13.76 18.71 -3.32
C GLU A 243 -13.63 17.99 -4.67
N VAL A 244 -12.86 16.89 -4.74
CA VAL A 244 -12.78 16.04 -5.95
C VAL A 244 -14.17 15.56 -6.37
N LEU A 245 -14.96 15.04 -5.43
CA LEU A 245 -16.33 14.61 -5.69
C LEU A 245 -17.21 15.76 -6.20
N ARG A 246 -17.17 16.92 -5.53
CA ARG A 246 -17.93 18.11 -5.92
C ARG A 246 -17.61 18.54 -7.35
N LEU A 247 -16.33 18.60 -7.70
CA LEU A 247 -15.87 19.03 -9.03
C LEU A 247 -16.33 18.07 -10.14
N ILE A 248 -16.26 16.77 -9.90
CA ILE A 248 -16.75 15.74 -10.82
C ILE A 248 -18.27 15.85 -11.00
N ALA A 249 -19.01 16.01 -9.91
CA ALA A 249 -20.47 16.13 -9.93
C ALA A 249 -20.96 17.40 -10.61
N SER A 250 -20.34 18.55 -10.32
CA SER A 250 -20.63 19.80 -11.04
C SER A 250 -20.37 19.64 -12.54
N THR A 251 -19.29 18.96 -12.93
CA THR A 251 -19.01 18.69 -14.35
C THR A 251 -20.08 17.83 -15.01
N ALA A 252 -20.51 16.76 -14.33
CA ALA A 252 -21.56 15.87 -14.79
C ALA A 252 -22.93 16.55 -14.92
N HIS A 253 -23.25 17.45 -13.99
CA HIS A 253 -24.52 18.16 -13.93
C HIS A 253 -24.57 19.33 -14.94
N ASP A 254 -23.52 20.15 -14.99
CA ASP A 254 -23.51 21.40 -15.75
C ASP A 254 -23.21 21.21 -17.24
N HIS A 255 -22.69 20.05 -17.61
CA HIS A 255 -22.24 19.77 -18.97
C HIS A 255 -22.71 18.40 -19.46
N SER A 256 -23.34 18.39 -20.64
CA SER A 256 -23.59 17.15 -21.38
C SER A 256 -22.32 16.78 -22.18
N LEU A 257 -21.41 16.06 -21.52
CA LEU A 257 -20.16 15.57 -22.11
C LEU A 257 -20.20 14.05 -22.26
N PRO A 258 -19.51 13.48 -23.28
CA PRO A 258 -19.32 12.04 -23.39
C PRO A 258 -18.22 11.58 -22.41
N LEU A 259 -18.33 11.94 -21.14
CA LEU A 259 -17.41 11.57 -20.07
C LEU A 259 -18.15 10.76 -19.01
N ARG A 260 -17.53 9.67 -18.57
CA ARG A 260 -17.99 8.88 -17.43
C ARG A 260 -16.89 8.78 -16.38
N PHE A 261 -17.27 8.88 -15.13
CA PHE A 261 -16.38 8.76 -13.98
C PHE A 261 -16.72 7.51 -13.19
N LEU A 262 -15.76 6.60 -13.06
CA LEU A 262 -15.85 5.48 -12.14
C LEU A 262 -14.91 5.75 -10.97
N ILE A 263 -15.49 5.90 -9.78
CA ILE A 263 -14.75 6.23 -8.57
C ILE A 263 -14.84 5.02 -7.64
N SER A 264 -13.71 4.56 -7.11
CA SER A 264 -13.70 3.55 -6.05
C SER A 264 -13.30 4.17 -4.72
N SER A 265 -13.94 3.75 -3.63
CA SER A 265 -13.48 4.09 -2.28
C SER A 265 -14.02 3.17 -1.19
N ARG A 266 -13.49 3.30 0.04
CA ARG A 266 -14.21 2.90 1.25
C ARG A 266 -15.45 3.81 1.44
N PRO A 267 -16.55 3.31 2.04
CA PRO A 267 -17.72 4.12 2.34
C PRO A 267 -17.53 4.95 3.63
N GLU A 268 -16.44 5.72 3.69
CA GLU A 268 -16.18 6.63 4.79
C GLU A 268 -17.29 7.68 4.90
N VAL A 269 -17.61 8.10 6.12
CA VAL A 269 -18.81 8.90 6.41
C VAL A 269 -18.88 10.16 5.54
N HIS A 270 -17.79 10.91 5.45
CA HIS A 270 -17.73 12.16 4.70
C HIS A 270 -17.80 11.98 3.18
N ILE A 271 -17.41 10.81 2.64
CA ILE A 271 -17.57 10.46 1.22
C ILE A 271 -19.04 10.11 0.95
N ARG A 272 -19.63 9.25 1.80
CA ARG A 272 -21.02 8.83 1.66
C ARG A 272 -21.98 10.00 1.76
N GLU A 273 -21.85 10.82 2.81
CA GLU A 273 -22.69 12.01 3.02
C GLU A 273 -22.57 12.98 1.83
N LYS A 274 -21.37 13.13 1.27
CA LYS A 274 -21.17 13.98 0.08
C LYS A 274 -21.93 13.47 -1.14
N LEU A 275 -21.90 12.15 -1.38
CA LEU A 275 -22.58 11.50 -2.50
C LEU A 275 -24.10 11.44 -2.35
N GLU A 276 -24.63 11.69 -1.14
CA GLU A 276 -26.07 11.82 -0.86
C GLU A 276 -26.58 13.26 -1.07
N GLU A 277 -25.70 14.23 -1.34
CA GLU A 277 -26.13 15.60 -1.64
C GLU A 277 -26.90 15.68 -2.97
N SER A 278 -27.77 16.68 -3.08
CA SER A 278 -28.65 16.90 -4.25
C SER A 278 -27.90 17.01 -5.58
N LEU A 279 -26.63 17.42 -5.58
CA LEU A 279 -25.79 17.54 -6.76
C LEU A 279 -25.54 16.17 -7.44
N PHE A 280 -25.62 15.06 -6.69
CA PHE A 280 -25.38 13.71 -7.19
C PHE A 280 -26.67 13.00 -7.64
N HIS A 281 -27.84 13.54 -7.30
CA HIS A 281 -29.13 12.95 -7.67
C HIS A 281 -29.29 12.87 -9.19
N GLY A 282 -29.49 11.64 -9.70
CA GLY A 282 -29.70 11.38 -11.13
C GLY A 282 -28.42 11.40 -11.98
N VAL A 283 -27.27 11.78 -11.42
CA VAL A 283 -25.97 11.74 -12.14
C VAL A 283 -25.01 10.70 -11.58
N CYS A 284 -25.25 10.20 -10.37
CA CYS A 284 -24.42 9.20 -9.70
C CYS A 284 -25.22 7.99 -9.24
N ASP A 285 -24.74 6.79 -9.59
CA ASP A 285 -25.22 5.52 -9.03
C ASP A 285 -24.10 4.85 -8.19
N SER A 286 -24.48 4.04 -7.21
CA SER A 286 -23.53 3.29 -6.39
C SER A 286 -23.58 1.79 -6.65
N VAL A 287 -22.43 1.14 -6.53
CA VAL A 287 -22.24 -0.30 -6.61
C VAL A 287 -21.48 -0.76 -5.38
N ASN A 288 -22.13 -1.57 -4.54
CA ASN A 288 -21.53 -2.14 -3.34
C ASN A 288 -20.81 -3.46 -3.66
N ILE A 289 -19.51 -3.51 -3.40
CA ILE A 289 -18.72 -4.75 -3.43
C ILE A 289 -18.95 -5.50 -2.13
N ARG A 290 -19.77 -6.55 -2.25
CA ARG A 290 -20.02 -7.49 -1.16
C ARG A 290 -19.00 -8.63 -1.16
N GLN A 291 -18.88 -9.27 -0.01
CA GLN A 291 -18.25 -10.57 0.15
C GLN A 291 -18.84 -11.58 -0.86
N SER A 292 -18.03 -12.53 -1.30
CA SER A 292 -18.47 -13.57 -2.24
C SER A 292 -17.77 -14.88 -1.93
N PHE A 293 -18.47 -15.77 -1.23
CA PHE A 293 -17.98 -17.12 -0.94
C PHE A 293 -17.73 -17.92 -2.22
N GLU A 294 -18.60 -17.78 -3.23
CA GLU A 294 -18.46 -18.46 -4.53
C GLU A 294 -17.19 -18.02 -5.27
N ASP A 295 -16.92 -16.71 -5.33
CA ASP A 295 -15.72 -16.21 -6.00
C ASP A 295 -14.45 -16.56 -5.21
N VAL A 296 -14.50 -16.51 -3.87
CA VAL A 296 -13.36 -16.91 -3.01
C VAL A 296 -13.08 -18.41 -3.13
N HIS A 297 -14.11 -19.26 -3.16
CA HIS A 297 -13.97 -20.69 -3.40
C HIS A 297 -13.27 -20.94 -4.75
N THR A 298 -13.77 -20.30 -5.82
CA THR A 298 -13.17 -20.40 -7.16
C THR A 298 -11.70 -19.98 -7.17
N TYR A 299 -11.38 -18.87 -6.49
CA TYR A 299 -10.02 -18.37 -6.36
C TYR A 299 -9.10 -19.36 -5.62
N LEU A 300 -9.49 -19.79 -4.42
CA LEU A 300 -8.71 -20.73 -3.60
C LEU A 300 -8.49 -22.06 -4.32
N LEU A 301 -9.54 -22.63 -4.92
CA LEU A 301 -9.45 -23.87 -5.67
C LEU A 301 -8.38 -23.80 -6.78
N LYS A 302 -8.42 -22.72 -7.58
CA LYS A 302 -7.51 -22.55 -8.71
C LYS A 302 -6.08 -22.29 -8.27
N GLU A 303 -5.88 -21.41 -7.29
CA GLU A 303 -4.54 -21.12 -6.78
C GLU A 303 -3.91 -22.31 -6.06
N LEU A 304 -4.66 -23.06 -5.25
CA LEU A 304 -4.15 -24.28 -4.60
C LEU A 304 -3.84 -25.38 -5.63
N THR A 305 -4.64 -25.48 -6.69
CA THR A 305 -4.36 -26.37 -7.83
C THR A 305 -3.08 -25.93 -8.56
N ARG A 306 -2.88 -24.62 -8.78
CA ARG A 306 -1.64 -24.08 -9.36
C ARG A 306 -0.44 -24.41 -8.48
N ILE A 307 -0.52 -24.17 -7.17
CA ILE A 307 0.54 -24.48 -6.21
C ILE A 307 0.90 -25.96 -6.26
N HIS A 308 -0.09 -26.86 -6.27
CA HIS A 308 0.15 -28.30 -6.39
C HIS A 308 0.94 -28.67 -7.65
N GLN A 309 0.64 -28.02 -8.79
CA GLN A 309 1.30 -28.25 -10.07
C GLN A 309 2.71 -27.64 -10.13
N GLU A 310 2.89 -26.42 -9.63
CA GLU A 310 4.15 -25.67 -9.73
C GLU A 310 5.19 -26.12 -8.69
N HIS A 311 4.74 -26.53 -7.49
CA HIS A 311 5.61 -27.11 -6.45
C HIS A 311 5.86 -28.61 -6.68
N TRP A 312 6.09 -29.00 -7.93
CA TRP A 312 6.21 -30.40 -8.37
C TRP A 312 7.14 -31.23 -7.49
N HIS A 313 8.32 -30.73 -7.14
CA HIS A 313 9.31 -31.48 -6.36
C HIS A 313 8.83 -31.87 -4.95
N THR A 314 7.99 -31.04 -4.32
CA THR A 314 7.47 -31.30 -2.97
C THR A 314 6.06 -31.85 -2.97
N MET A 315 5.32 -31.72 -4.08
CA MET A 315 3.90 -32.06 -4.19
C MET A 315 3.61 -33.28 -5.07
N ARG A 316 4.60 -33.84 -5.79
CA ARG A 316 4.40 -34.96 -6.74
C ARG A 316 3.68 -36.17 -6.16
N ASP A 317 3.97 -36.52 -4.90
CA ASP A 317 3.40 -37.70 -4.23
C ASP A 317 2.13 -37.37 -3.42
N ILE A 318 1.69 -36.10 -3.46
CA ILE A 318 0.48 -35.64 -2.77
C ILE A 318 -0.75 -35.89 -3.66
N PRO A 319 -1.75 -36.66 -3.21
CA PRO A 319 -2.94 -36.96 -4.00
C PRO A 319 -3.74 -35.71 -4.39
N THR A 320 -4.35 -35.76 -5.57
CA THR A 320 -5.33 -34.76 -6.03
C THR A 320 -6.77 -35.24 -5.79
N PRO A 321 -7.73 -34.35 -5.45
CA PRO A 321 -7.57 -32.91 -5.27
C PRO A 321 -6.76 -32.59 -4.00
N TRP A 322 -5.93 -31.54 -4.08
CA TRP A 322 -5.24 -30.97 -2.94
C TRP A 322 -5.60 -29.49 -2.79
N PRO A 323 -6.00 -29.04 -1.59
CA PRO A 323 -6.31 -29.86 -0.41
C PRO A 323 -7.60 -30.68 -0.60
N SER A 324 -8.01 -31.42 0.44
CA SER A 324 -9.32 -32.09 0.40
C SER A 324 -10.44 -31.04 0.29
N PRO A 325 -11.59 -31.39 -0.30
CA PRO A 325 -12.74 -30.49 -0.40
C PRO A 325 -13.16 -29.90 0.95
N ASP A 326 -13.15 -30.70 2.02
CA ASP A 326 -13.52 -30.24 3.37
C ASP A 326 -12.57 -29.14 3.90
N ILE A 327 -11.27 -29.27 3.62
CA ILE A 327 -10.28 -28.24 3.98
C ILE A 327 -10.52 -26.97 3.16
N LEU A 328 -10.78 -27.11 1.85
CA LEU A 328 -11.06 -25.97 0.99
C LEU A 328 -12.28 -25.19 1.50
N GLU A 329 -13.39 -25.88 1.80
CA GLU A 329 -14.59 -25.26 2.35
C GLU A 329 -14.33 -24.58 3.70
N ALA A 330 -13.53 -25.19 4.58
CA ALA A 330 -13.15 -24.55 5.84
C ALA A 330 -12.34 -23.26 5.63
N LEU A 331 -11.45 -23.21 4.62
CA LEU A 331 -10.73 -21.98 4.27
C LEU A 331 -11.65 -20.90 3.69
N VAL A 332 -12.62 -21.30 2.88
CA VAL A 332 -13.66 -20.41 2.32
C VAL A 332 -14.49 -19.81 3.45
N GLU A 333 -14.94 -20.62 4.41
CA GLU A 333 -15.71 -20.16 5.56
C GLU A 333 -14.88 -19.18 6.42
N LYS A 334 -13.64 -19.55 6.76
CA LYS A 334 -12.73 -18.67 7.53
C LYS A 334 -12.46 -17.33 6.84
N SER A 335 -12.52 -17.28 5.51
CA SER A 335 -12.34 -16.02 4.77
C SER A 335 -13.47 -15.01 4.96
N SER A 336 -14.63 -15.44 5.47
CA SER A 336 -15.86 -14.64 5.51
C SER A 336 -16.21 -14.02 4.14
N GLY A 337 -15.83 -14.71 3.04
CA GLY A 337 -16.02 -14.25 1.67
C GLY A 337 -15.15 -13.05 1.26
N TYR A 338 -14.08 -12.73 2.00
CA TYR A 338 -13.10 -11.69 1.65
C TYR A 338 -11.85 -12.23 0.96
N PHE A 339 -11.44 -11.56 -0.12
CA PHE A 339 -10.26 -11.92 -0.90
C PHE A 339 -8.94 -11.66 -0.17
N ILE A 340 -8.88 -10.69 0.74
CA ILE A 340 -7.64 -10.41 1.48
C ILE A 340 -7.17 -11.61 2.29
N TYR A 341 -8.09 -12.30 2.97
CA TYR A 341 -7.77 -13.52 3.70
C TYR A 341 -7.30 -14.63 2.75
N ALA A 342 -8.08 -14.89 1.70
CA ALA A 342 -7.76 -15.93 0.73
C ALA A 342 -6.41 -15.69 0.04
N SER A 343 -6.14 -14.47 -0.42
CA SER A 343 -4.89 -14.11 -1.09
C SER A 343 -3.68 -14.14 -0.15
N THR A 344 -3.85 -13.76 1.12
CA THR A 344 -2.81 -13.88 2.14
C THR A 344 -2.44 -15.34 2.37
N ILE A 345 -3.43 -16.24 2.46
CA ILE A 345 -3.21 -17.69 2.57
C ILE A 345 -2.45 -18.23 1.36
N ILE A 346 -2.89 -17.87 0.15
CA ILE A 346 -2.23 -18.33 -1.08
C ILE A 346 -0.77 -17.88 -1.09
N LYS A 347 -0.48 -16.61 -0.81
CA LYS A 347 0.89 -16.10 -0.73
C LYS A 347 1.72 -16.83 0.33
N PHE A 348 1.15 -17.12 1.49
CA PHE A 348 1.84 -17.82 2.58
C PHE A 348 2.14 -19.29 2.25
N ILE A 349 1.24 -19.97 1.52
CA ILE A 349 1.41 -21.37 1.11
C ILE A 349 2.37 -21.49 -0.08
N ASP A 350 2.34 -20.54 -1.02
CA ASP A 350 3.13 -20.53 -2.25
C ASP A 350 4.59 -20.07 -2.06
N ASP A 351 5.02 -19.85 -0.82
CA ASP A 351 6.40 -19.49 -0.53
C ASP A 351 7.35 -20.65 -0.88
N LYS A 352 8.23 -20.40 -1.87
CA LYS A 352 9.18 -21.37 -2.41
C LYS A 352 10.22 -21.86 -1.39
N ALA A 353 10.43 -21.13 -0.29
CA ALA A 353 11.32 -21.54 0.78
C ALA A 353 10.72 -22.63 1.68
N PHE A 354 9.40 -22.89 1.60
CA PHE A 354 8.70 -23.79 2.51
C PHE A 354 7.92 -24.87 1.75
N ARG A 355 7.53 -25.93 2.47
CA ARG A 355 6.65 -26.97 1.91
C ARG A 355 5.19 -26.51 2.00
N PRO A 356 4.43 -26.48 0.89
CA PRO A 356 3.02 -26.05 0.88
C PRO A 356 2.15 -26.83 1.87
N THR A 357 2.36 -28.14 1.99
CA THR A 357 1.62 -29.01 2.93
C THR A 357 1.82 -28.59 4.38
N LYS A 358 3.05 -28.25 4.78
CA LYS A 358 3.37 -27.82 6.14
C LYS A 358 2.81 -26.44 6.46
N ARG A 359 2.87 -25.52 5.50
CA ARG A 359 2.24 -24.19 5.64
C ARG A 359 0.72 -24.32 5.79
N LEU A 360 0.08 -25.16 4.97
CA LEU A 360 -1.36 -25.42 5.07
C LEU A 360 -1.75 -26.07 6.41
N GLU A 361 -1.02 -27.10 6.87
CA GLU A 361 -1.23 -27.72 8.20
C GLU A 361 -1.15 -26.67 9.31
N SER A 362 -0.21 -25.73 9.24
CA SER A 362 -0.06 -24.67 10.23
C SER A 362 -1.26 -23.71 10.29
N ILE A 363 -1.92 -23.45 9.15
CA ILE A 363 -3.15 -22.64 9.10
C ILE A 363 -4.35 -23.41 9.67
N GLN A 364 -4.40 -24.73 9.46
CA GLN A 364 -5.47 -25.57 9.99
C GLN A 364 -5.43 -25.66 11.51
N ASN A 365 -4.23 -25.68 12.09
CA ASN A 365 -4.03 -25.73 13.54
C ASN A 365 -4.35 -24.41 14.26
N LEU A 366 -4.65 -23.34 13.53
CA LEU A 366 -5.15 -22.09 14.13
C LEU A 366 -6.50 -22.35 14.79
N SER A 367 -6.47 -22.37 16.12
CA SER A 367 -7.62 -22.57 17.00
C SER A 367 -8.65 -21.50 16.69
N SER A 368 -9.91 -21.90 16.53
CA SER A 368 -11.05 -20.99 16.54
C SER A 368 -11.25 -20.43 17.95
N ASN A 369 -10.32 -19.58 18.40
CA ASN A 369 -10.60 -18.71 19.53
C ASN A 369 -11.54 -17.64 19.00
N ASP A 370 -12.77 -17.62 19.52
CA ASP A 370 -13.80 -16.62 19.27
C ASP A 370 -13.29 -15.23 19.70
N SER A 371 -12.48 -14.60 18.86
CA SER A 371 -12.33 -13.16 18.93
C SER A 371 -13.58 -12.56 18.28
N ASP A 372 -14.40 -11.85 19.05
CA ASP A 372 -15.59 -11.09 18.60
C ASP A 372 -15.26 -9.97 17.57
N SER A 373 -14.04 -9.93 17.02
CA SER A 373 -13.63 -8.94 16.03
C SER A 373 -14.12 -9.36 14.62
N PRO A 374 -14.64 -8.42 13.80
CA PRO A 374 -15.05 -8.70 12.42
C PRO A 374 -13.95 -9.25 11.51
N PHE A 375 -12.69 -9.17 11.95
CA PHE A 375 -11.49 -9.62 11.24
C PHE A 375 -10.69 -10.64 12.05
N GLY A 376 -11.28 -11.29 13.05
CA GLY A 376 -10.57 -12.18 13.98
C GLY A 376 -9.77 -13.30 13.29
N ALA A 377 -10.34 -13.89 12.24
CA ALA A 377 -9.65 -14.88 11.42
C ALA A 377 -8.45 -14.28 10.66
N LEU A 378 -8.56 -13.04 10.19
CA LEU A 378 -7.48 -12.32 9.51
C LEU A 378 -6.37 -11.93 10.51
N ASP A 379 -6.74 -11.49 11.70
CA ASP A 379 -5.80 -11.18 12.79
C ASP A 379 -4.99 -12.42 13.17
N GLN A 380 -5.65 -13.58 13.31
CA GLN A 380 -5.00 -14.86 13.57
C GLN A 380 -4.09 -15.29 12.41
N LEU A 381 -4.50 -15.06 11.16
CA LEU A 381 -3.68 -15.33 10.00
C LEU A 381 -2.42 -14.46 9.99
N TYR A 382 -2.55 -13.16 10.27
CA TYR A 382 -1.39 -12.26 10.39
C TYR A 382 -0.47 -12.67 11.54
N PHE A 383 -1.03 -13.02 12.70
CA PHE A 383 -0.26 -13.57 13.81
C PHE A 383 0.52 -14.82 13.39
N GLN A 384 -0.11 -15.76 12.67
CA GLN A 384 0.57 -16.96 12.19
C GLN A 384 1.71 -16.67 11.21
N VAL A 385 1.53 -15.69 10.32
CA VAL A 385 2.59 -15.23 9.42
C VAL A 385 3.77 -14.67 10.23
N LEU A 386 3.49 -13.78 11.19
CA LEU A 386 4.49 -13.13 12.04
C LEU A 386 5.22 -14.15 12.93
N SER A 387 4.48 -15.11 13.51
CA SER A 387 5.01 -16.17 14.36
C SER A 387 5.89 -17.17 13.61
N SER A 388 5.82 -17.19 12.27
CA SER A 388 6.73 -18.01 11.45
C SER A 388 8.15 -17.44 11.33
N VAL A 389 8.37 -16.21 11.80
CA VAL A 389 9.70 -15.62 11.93
C VAL A 389 10.42 -16.25 13.14
N PRO A 390 11.72 -16.62 13.02
CA PRO A 390 12.50 -17.16 14.13
C PRO A 390 12.46 -16.27 15.38
N ALA A 391 12.37 -16.89 16.56
CA ALA A 391 12.29 -16.18 17.85
C ALA A 391 13.43 -15.16 18.05
N SER A 392 14.64 -15.51 17.60
CA SER A 392 15.83 -14.64 17.64
C SER A 392 15.67 -13.32 16.90
N TRP A 393 14.70 -13.22 15.97
CA TRP A 393 14.47 -12.02 15.15
C TRP A 393 13.21 -11.27 15.54
N ARG A 394 12.42 -11.73 16.52
CA ARG A 394 11.13 -11.10 16.87
C ARG A 394 11.27 -9.69 17.42
N SER A 395 12.27 -9.44 18.27
CA SER A 395 12.53 -8.10 18.80
C SER A 395 12.89 -7.12 17.67
N ASN A 396 13.82 -7.50 16.80
CA ASN A 396 14.17 -6.72 15.61
C ASN A 396 12.96 -6.54 14.69
N LEU A 397 12.13 -7.57 14.50
CA LEU A 397 10.92 -7.49 13.70
C LEU A 397 9.95 -6.43 14.26
N CYS A 398 9.73 -6.39 15.58
CA CYS A 398 8.90 -5.36 16.21
C CYS A 398 9.42 -3.96 15.93
N ASP A 399 10.73 -3.74 16.10
CA ASP A 399 11.38 -2.45 15.84
C ASP A 399 11.27 -2.05 14.35
N ILE A 400 11.46 -3.00 13.44
CA ILE A 400 11.32 -2.81 11.98
C ILE A 400 9.89 -2.42 11.62
N LEU A 401 8.89 -3.15 12.13
CA LEU A 401 7.47 -2.87 11.86
C LEU A 401 7.04 -1.51 12.40
N CYS A 402 7.55 -1.12 13.58
CA CYS A 402 7.35 0.22 14.13
C CYS A 402 7.99 1.30 13.24
N ALA A 403 9.21 1.08 12.75
CA ALA A 403 9.87 2.01 11.84
C ALA A 403 9.06 2.20 10.56
N ILE A 404 8.59 1.11 9.96
CA ILE A 404 7.79 1.12 8.71
C ILE A 404 6.41 1.75 8.90
N ALA A 405 5.77 1.53 10.06
CA ALA A 405 4.46 2.12 10.35
C ALA A 405 4.51 3.65 10.49
N ASN A 406 5.66 4.20 10.86
CA ASN A 406 5.82 5.64 11.14
C ASN A 406 6.60 6.38 10.05
N PHE A 407 7.40 5.68 9.25
CA PHE A 407 8.33 6.27 8.32
C PHE A 407 8.35 5.50 7.00
N GLU A 408 8.46 6.24 5.91
CA GLU A 408 8.72 5.66 4.60
C GLU A 408 10.23 5.37 4.46
N LEU A 409 10.65 4.15 4.81
CA LEU A 409 12.06 3.73 4.83
C LEU A 409 12.34 2.55 3.90
N ARG A 410 13.52 2.56 3.27
CA ARG A 410 14.12 1.42 2.57
C ARG A 410 14.76 0.44 3.56
N SER A 411 14.98 -0.80 3.15
CA SER A 411 15.60 -1.83 4.00
C SER A 411 16.95 -1.40 4.56
N GLU A 412 17.79 -0.74 3.76
CA GLU A 412 19.11 -0.27 4.24
C GLU A 412 19.00 0.87 5.25
N GLU A 413 17.96 1.71 5.12
CA GLU A 413 17.67 2.80 6.04
C GLU A 413 17.13 2.26 7.37
N ILE A 414 16.38 1.14 7.32
CA ILE A 414 15.92 0.42 8.50
C ILE A 414 17.11 -0.21 9.24
N ASP A 415 18.01 -0.89 8.53
CA ASP A 415 19.23 -1.46 9.11
C ASP A 415 20.04 -0.37 9.83
N PHE A 416 20.23 0.77 9.18
CA PHE A 416 20.95 1.90 9.76
C PHE A 416 20.23 2.50 10.98
N LEU A 417 18.91 2.72 10.89
CA LEU A 417 18.11 3.35 11.95
C LEU A 417 18.08 2.49 13.22
N LEU A 418 17.97 1.17 13.05
CA LEU A 418 17.83 0.22 14.14
C LEU A 418 19.18 -0.36 14.60
N GLY A 419 20.27 -0.08 13.88
CA GLY A 419 21.61 -0.58 14.19
C GLY A 419 21.77 -2.07 13.92
N LEU A 420 21.09 -2.60 12.89
CA LEU A 420 21.18 -3.99 12.46
C LEU A 420 22.39 -4.20 11.54
N GLU A 421 22.79 -5.46 11.33
CA GLU A 421 23.77 -5.75 10.28
C GLU A 421 23.15 -5.51 8.90
N ALA A 422 23.95 -5.05 7.94
CA ALA A 422 23.46 -4.75 6.60
C ALA A 422 22.83 -6.00 5.95
N GLY A 423 21.56 -5.91 5.58
CA GLY A 423 20.76 -6.99 5.00
C GLY A 423 19.87 -7.73 5.99
N ASP A 424 19.97 -7.46 7.30
CA ASP A 424 19.14 -8.13 8.32
C ASP A 424 17.67 -7.73 8.20
N ALA A 425 17.36 -6.45 7.99
CA ALA A 425 15.99 -5.99 7.78
C ALA A 425 15.37 -6.68 6.56
N GLU A 426 16.10 -6.75 5.45
CA GLU A 426 15.64 -7.44 4.24
C GLU A 426 15.39 -8.93 4.51
N LEU A 427 16.31 -9.60 5.21
CA LEU A 427 16.22 -11.01 5.56
C LEU A 427 15.00 -11.31 6.45
N ILE A 428 14.74 -10.46 7.45
CA ILE A 428 13.60 -10.59 8.35
C ILE A 428 12.29 -10.32 7.59
N LEU A 429 12.22 -9.23 6.85
CA LEU A 429 11.04 -8.82 6.10
C LEU A 429 10.71 -9.77 4.96
N ARG A 430 11.68 -10.52 4.43
CA ARG A 430 11.46 -11.57 3.42
C ARG A 430 10.45 -12.62 3.90
N ASN A 431 10.43 -12.92 5.19
CA ASN A 431 9.48 -13.88 5.77
C ASN A 431 8.05 -13.32 5.88
N LEU A 432 7.86 -12.02 5.63
CA LEU A 432 6.59 -11.32 5.70
C LEU A 432 6.05 -10.88 4.32
N GLN A 433 6.62 -11.37 3.22
CA GLN A 433 6.18 -11.03 1.86
C GLN A 433 4.70 -11.36 1.57
N SER A 434 4.08 -12.25 2.37
CA SER A 434 2.64 -12.51 2.28
C SER A 434 1.77 -11.35 2.79
N VAL A 435 2.33 -10.45 3.60
CA VAL A 435 1.64 -9.36 4.32
C VAL A 435 2.26 -7.98 4.04
N LEU A 436 3.51 -7.92 3.62
CA LEU A 436 4.23 -6.70 3.26
C LEU A 436 4.55 -6.69 1.75
N ASN A 437 4.41 -5.54 1.11
CA ASN A 437 4.90 -5.37 -0.25
C ASN A 437 6.38 -4.96 -0.18
N MET A 438 7.26 -5.86 -0.64
CA MET A 438 8.68 -5.59 -0.80
C MET A 438 9.02 -5.60 -2.28
N GLU A 439 9.15 -4.41 -2.86
CA GLU A 439 9.74 -4.24 -4.18
C GLU A 439 11.19 -3.77 -3.98
N GLU A 440 12.12 -4.33 -4.75
CA GLU A 440 13.52 -3.88 -4.79
C GLU A 440 13.54 -2.36 -5.08
N ASP A 441 14.22 -1.58 -4.24
CA ASP A 441 14.30 -0.11 -4.24
C ASP A 441 13.09 0.70 -3.69
N ILE A 442 12.06 0.05 -3.10
CA ILE A 442 10.87 0.76 -2.59
C ILE A 442 10.73 0.64 -1.06
N VAL A 443 10.33 1.76 -0.46
CA VAL A 443 9.81 1.87 0.92
C VAL A 443 8.95 0.66 1.27
N VAL A 444 9.28 -0.02 2.37
CA VAL A 444 8.46 -1.13 2.85
C VAL A 444 7.10 -0.55 3.23
N THR A 445 6.04 -0.99 2.58
CA THR A 445 4.68 -0.54 2.90
C THR A 445 3.83 -1.75 3.30
N PRO A 446 3.04 -1.66 4.39
CA PRO A 446 2.09 -2.71 4.71
C PRO A 446 1.12 -2.90 3.54
N SER A 447 0.73 -4.16 3.27
CA SER A 447 -0.15 -4.46 2.14
C SER A 447 -1.57 -3.89 2.28
N ASP A 448 -1.99 -3.55 3.50
CA ASP A 448 -3.22 -2.82 3.82
C ASP A 448 -3.04 -2.11 5.18
N GLU A 449 -3.84 -1.07 5.44
CA GLU A 449 -3.82 -0.33 6.72
C GLU A 449 -4.23 -1.19 7.92
N GLU A 450 -5.03 -2.23 7.67
CA GLU A 450 -5.38 -3.23 8.70
C GLU A 450 -4.15 -4.00 9.18
N VAL A 451 -3.08 -4.09 8.37
CA VAL A 451 -1.80 -4.64 8.84
C VAL A 451 -1.22 -3.73 9.92
N ILE A 452 -1.21 -2.40 9.77
CA ILE A 452 -0.69 -1.49 10.82
C ILE A 452 -1.51 -1.63 12.11
N ARG A 453 -2.84 -1.62 12.00
CA ARG A 453 -3.75 -1.80 13.16
C ARG A 453 -3.58 -3.18 13.82
N CYS A 454 -3.41 -4.22 13.03
CA CYS A 454 -3.18 -5.58 13.53
C CYS A 454 -1.78 -5.72 14.15
N LEU A 455 -0.77 -5.04 13.58
CA LEU A 455 0.58 -4.98 14.12
C LEU A 455 0.58 -4.35 15.51
N GLU A 456 -0.15 -3.26 15.76
CA GLU A 456 -0.27 -2.72 17.12
C GLU A 456 -0.87 -3.71 18.14
N SER A 457 -1.80 -4.56 17.70
CA SER A 457 -2.42 -5.61 18.53
C SER A 457 -1.49 -6.81 18.76
N VAL A 458 -0.80 -7.25 17.69
CA VAL A 458 0.15 -8.37 17.74
C VAL A 458 1.40 -7.98 18.51
N LEU A 459 1.92 -6.75 18.36
CA LEU A 459 3.02 -6.21 19.15
C LEU A 459 2.71 -6.23 20.65
N LYS A 460 1.47 -5.92 21.04
CA LYS A 460 1.03 -6.02 22.45
C LYS A 460 1.00 -7.45 22.97
N ASN A 461 0.67 -8.43 22.12
CA ASN A 461 0.64 -9.84 22.51
C ASN A 461 2.06 -10.45 22.56
N ILE A 462 2.93 -10.11 21.61
CA ILE A 462 4.34 -10.55 21.59
C ILE A 462 5.09 -9.98 22.80
N ASN A 463 4.89 -8.70 23.15
CA ASN A 463 5.51 -8.13 24.34
C ASN A 463 5.06 -8.84 25.63
N ARG A 464 3.78 -9.24 25.72
CA ARG A 464 3.31 -10.06 26.86
C ARG A 464 3.99 -11.41 26.92
N GLU A 465 4.12 -12.12 25.80
CA GLU A 465 4.80 -13.43 25.78
C GLU A 465 6.29 -13.31 26.17
N LEU A 466 6.97 -12.24 25.73
CA LEU A 466 8.37 -11.98 26.10
C LEU A 466 8.53 -11.61 27.59
N GLU A 467 7.59 -10.84 28.16
CA GLU A 467 7.56 -10.54 29.60
C GLU A 467 7.35 -11.81 30.45
N PHE A 468 6.53 -12.76 29.98
CA PHE A 468 6.33 -14.05 30.65
C PHE A 468 7.56 -14.97 30.58
N GLU A 469 8.29 -14.99 29.46
CA GLU A 469 9.53 -15.77 29.33
C GLU A 469 10.68 -15.21 30.21
N GLU A 470 10.75 -13.88 30.39
CA GLU A 470 11.71 -13.26 31.32
C GLU A 470 11.37 -13.55 32.79
N GLU A 471 10.09 -13.56 33.18
CA GLU A 471 9.66 -13.91 34.54
C GLU A 471 9.94 -15.39 34.88
N GLU A 472 9.69 -16.33 33.96
CA GLU A 472 10.03 -17.75 34.17
C GLU A 472 11.55 -18.00 34.24
N SER A 473 12.35 -17.19 33.55
CA SER A 473 13.82 -17.28 33.63
C SER A 473 14.38 -16.77 34.96
N ASN A 474 13.76 -15.75 35.56
CA ASN A 474 14.18 -15.18 36.85
C ASN A 474 13.74 -16.03 38.06
N ASP A 475 12.63 -16.76 37.95
CA ASP A 475 12.18 -17.67 39.01
C ASP A 475 13.00 -18.97 39.08
N GLY A 476 13.79 -19.28 38.03
CA GLY A 476 14.69 -20.43 37.97
C GLY A 476 16.03 -20.27 38.70
N GLU A 477 16.52 -19.05 38.90
CA GLU A 477 17.85 -18.79 39.49
C GLU A 477 17.83 -18.54 41.01
N GLY A 478 16.65 -18.47 41.64
CA GLY A 478 16.49 -18.12 43.07
C GLY A 478 16.61 -19.27 44.09
N LYS A 479 16.83 -20.52 43.67
CA LYS A 479 16.88 -21.69 44.59
C LYS A 479 18.08 -22.61 44.36
N SER A 480 19.29 -22.07 44.39
CA SER A 480 20.51 -22.90 44.33
C SER A 480 21.75 -22.18 44.88
N SER A 481 21.71 -21.67 46.11
CA SER A 481 22.95 -21.35 46.85
C SER A 481 22.64 -21.04 48.31
N ASN A 482 22.66 -22.05 49.17
CA ASN A 482 22.97 -21.90 50.58
C ASN A 482 23.35 -23.27 51.14
N GLU A 483 24.53 -23.75 50.76
CA GLU A 483 25.26 -24.74 51.56
C GLU A 483 26.76 -24.59 51.28
N GLU A 484 27.53 -24.64 52.37
CA GLU A 484 28.98 -24.73 52.46
C GLU A 484 29.84 -23.45 52.30
N GLU A 485 30.05 -22.74 53.41
CA GLU A 485 31.40 -22.30 53.80
C GLU A 485 31.55 -22.30 55.34
N GLY A 486 32.60 -22.94 55.86
CA GLY A 486 33.10 -22.66 57.22
C GLY A 486 33.68 -23.81 58.04
N LEU A 487 34.70 -24.53 57.55
CA LEU A 487 35.56 -25.39 58.39
C LEU A 487 36.92 -24.72 58.63
N ARG A 488 37.22 -24.38 59.90
CA ARG A 488 38.52 -24.18 60.60
C ARG A 488 38.24 -23.31 61.83
N GLY A 489 38.64 -23.59 63.07
CA GLY A 489 39.42 -24.64 63.71
C GLY A 489 39.64 -24.25 65.19
N ASP A 490 39.99 -25.24 66.01
CA ASP A 490 40.64 -25.20 67.33
C ASP A 490 39.88 -24.70 68.58
N GLY A 491 39.98 -25.51 69.65
CA GLY A 491 39.97 -25.03 71.03
C GLY A 491 39.08 -25.78 72.03
N GLU A 492 39.59 -26.90 72.54
CA GLU A 492 39.60 -27.39 73.94
C GLU A 492 38.48 -27.09 74.98
N GLU A 493 38.32 -28.12 75.84
CA GLU A 493 37.89 -28.13 77.25
C GLU A 493 36.43 -28.43 77.66
N GLU A 494 36.28 -29.67 78.18
CA GLU A 494 35.70 -30.05 79.47
C GLU A 494 34.19 -29.86 79.81
N SER A 495 33.57 -31.04 80.02
CA SER A 495 32.83 -31.45 81.23
C SER A 495 31.29 -31.44 81.23
N ASN A 496 30.79 -32.62 81.64
CA ASN A 496 29.64 -32.91 82.52
C ASN A 496 28.20 -33.02 81.98
N GLY A 497 27.55 -34.09 82.48
CA GLY A 497 26.11 -34.29 82.65
C GLY A 497 25.52 -35.24 81.61
N GLU A 498 25.26 -36.52 81.92
CA GLU A 498 24.00 -37.02 82.54
C GLU A 498 22.77 -36.70 81.66
N GLU A 499 21.81 -37.56 81.36
CA GLU A 499 21.43 -38.93 81.67
C GLU A 499 20.20 -39.21 80.75
N GLU A 500 19.91 -40.49 80.47
CA GLU A 500 18.57 -41.10 80.32
C GLU A 500 17.46 -40.35 79.52
N SER A 501 16.74 -40.92 78.55
CA SER A 501 16.10 -42.23 78.50
C SER A 501 15.19 -42.33 77.25
N ASN A 502 15.05 -43.55 76.73
CA ASN A 502 13.83 -44.24 76.23
C ASN A 502 12.96 -43.55 75.16
N ASP A 503 12.89 -44.13 73.95
CA ASP A 503 11.97 -45.22 73.56
C ASP A 503 10.49 -44.80 73.65
N ASP A 504 9.84 -44.61 72.50
CA ASP A 504 8.73 -45.47 72.05
C ASP A 504 8.17 -45.02 70.68
N GLU A 505 8.11 -46.01 69.78
CA GLU A 505 7.30 -46.24 68.55
C GLU A 505 7.05 -45.15 67.49
#